data_AF-A0A259NGL8-F1
#
_entry.id   AF-A0A259NGL8-F1
#
_cell.length_a   1.000
_cell.length_b   1.000
_cell.length_c   1.000
_cell.angle_alpha   90.00
_cell.angle_beta   90.00
_cell.angle_gamma   90.00
#
_symmetry.space_group_name_H-M   'P 1'
#
loop_
_entity.id
_entity.type
_entity.pdbx_description
1 polymer ?
#
loop_
_entity_poly.entity_id
_entity_poly.type
_entity_poly.pdbx_seq_one_letter_code
_entity_poly.pdbx_strand_id
1 'polypeptide(L)' 'MSKPLALIMAGGTGGHIFPAQAVAQALQQAGWDIAWLGT' A
#
# COMPACT_ATOMS: atom_id res chain seq x y z
N MET A 1 -11.21 18.48 -1.09
CA MET A 1 -10.65 17.63 -2.17
C MET A 1 -10.68 16.19 -1.72
N SER A 2 -11.02 15.25 -2.59
CA SER A 2 -10.87 13.82 -2.32
C SER A 2 -9.40 13.45 -2.34
N LYS A 3 -8.96 12.61 -1.40
CA LYS A 3 -7.61 12.06 -1.41
C LYS A 3 -7.44 11.09 -2.58
N PRO A 4 -6.26 11.00 -3.19
CA PRO A 4 -5.97 9.96 -4.17
C PRO A 4 -5.96 8.58 -3.47
N LEU A 5 -6.46 7.55 -4.17
CA LEU A 5 -6.55 6.18 -3.67
C LEU A 5 -5.58 5.28 -4.44
N ALA A 6 -4.75 4.52 -3.73
CA ALA A 6 -3.92 3.48 -4.31
C ALA A 6 -4.43 2.08 -3.89
N LEU A 7 -4.66 1.20 -4.87
CA LEU A 7 -4.87 -0.22 -4.65
C LEU A 7 -3.51 -0.92 -4.70
N ILE A 8 -3.09 -1.54 -3.60
CA ILE A 8 -1.85 -2.28 -3.49
C ILE A 8 -2.18 -3.78 -3.41
N MET A 9 -1.63 -4.53 -4.35
CA MET A 9 -1.63 -5.99 -4.31
C MET A 9 -0.23 -6.50 -4.07
N ALA A 10 -0.08 -7.27 -2.99
CA ALA A 10 1.13 -8.02 -2.72
C ALA A 10 0.75 -9.40 -2.18
N GLY A 11 1.50 -10.42 -2.61
CA GLY A 11 1.33 -11.80 -2.19
C GLY A 11 2.67 -12.52 -2.17
N GLY A 12 2.72 -13.68 -1.52
CA GLY A 12 3.96 -14.41 -1.26
C GLY A 12 4.43 -14.24 0.18
N THR A 13 5.71 -14.49 0.45
CA THR A 13 6.30 -14.33 1.79
C THR A 13 6.75 -12.87 2.04
N GLY A 14 7.42 -12.61 3.16
CA GLY A 14 7.88 -11.28 3.56
C GLY A 14 8.67 -10.51 2.48
N GLY A 15 9.31 -11.18 1.53
CA GLY A 15 10.05 -10.54 0.44
C GLY A 15 9.20 -9.65 -0.47
N HIS A 16 7.89 -9.89 -0.57
CA HIS A 16 6.96 -9.04 -1.35
C HIS A 16 6.06 -8.19 -0.44
N ILE A 17 5.66 -8.73 0.73
CA ILE A 17 4.75 -8.05 1.66
C ILE A 17 5.42 -6.85 2.32
N PHE A 18 6.65 -6.98 2.84
CA PHE A 18 7.30 -5.89 3.57
C PHE A 18 7.61 -4.68 2.67
N PRO A 19 8.13 -4.84 1.43
CA PRO A 19 8.29 -3.72 0.52
C PRO A 19 6.96 -3.05 0.15
N ALA A 20 5.91 -3.83 -0.10
CA ALA A 20 4.60 -3.29 -0.42
C ALA A 20 3.99 -2.51 0.76
N GLN A 21 4.19 -2.98 2.00
CA GLN A 21 3.82 -2.23 3.21
C GLN A 21 4.62 -0.93 3.34
N ALA A 22 5.92 -0.94 3.06
CA ALA A 22 6.75 0.26 3.10
C ALA A 22 6.27 1.32 2.10
N VAL A 23 5.89 0.91 0.88
CA VAL A 23 5.29 1.81 -0.12
C VAL A 23 3.92 2.33 0.35
N ALA A 24 3.07 1.47 0.92
CA ALA A 24 1.77 1.87 1.46
C ALA A 24 1.91 2.95 2.54
N GLN A 25 2.87 2.79 3.46
CA GLN A 25 3.16 3.76 4.51
C GLN A 25 3.65 5.10 3.95
N ALA A 26 4.54 5.07 2.96
CA ALA A 26 5.02 6.28 2.30
C ALA A 26 3.88 7.04 1.59
N LEU A 27 2.97 6.33 0.91
CA LEU A 27 1.81 6.92 0.26
C LEU A 27 0.81 7.50 1.27
N GLN A 28 0.57 6.82 2.40
CA GLN A 28 -0.26 7.37 3.49
C GLN A 28 0.33 8.67 4.04
N GLN A 29 1.65 8.74 4.24
CA GLN A 29 2.34 9.96 4.67
C GLN A 29 2.22 11.07 3.62
N ALA A 30 2.15 10.72 2.34
CA ALA A 30 1.86 11.65 1.25
C ALA A 30 0.37 12.03 1.11
N GLY A 31 -0.49 11.57 2.01
CA GLY A 31 -1.92 11.91 2.05
C GLY A 31 -2.82 11.05 1.18
N TRP A 32 -2.35 9.88 0.73
CA TRP A 32 -3.15 8.93 -0.02
C TRP A 32 -3.97 8.03 0.91
N ASP A 33 -5.13 7.61 0.42
CA ASP A 33 -5.85 6.47 0.98
C ASP A 33 -5.33 5.17 0.32
N ILE A 34 -5.31 4.07 1.08
CA ILE A 34 -4.79 2.78 0.62
C ILE A 34 -5.88 1.72 0.71
N ALA A 35 -6.11 1.02 -0.40
CA ALA A 35 -6.85 -0.24 -0.44
C ALA A 35 -5.84 -1.37 -0.63
N TRP A 36 -5.97 -2.44 0.15
CA TRP A 36 -5.11 -3.61 0.06
C TRP A 36 -5.90 -4.77 -0.52
N LEU A 37 -5.27 -5.55 -1.41
CA LEU A 37 -5.85 -6.75 -1.99
C LEU A 37 -4.80 -7.86 -2.02
N GLY A 38 -4.96 -8.85 -1.13
CA GLY A 38 -3.98 -9.90 -0.86
C GLY A 38 -3.85 -10.16 0.64
N THR A 39 -3.00 -11.13 1.02
CA THR A 39 -2.70 -11.50 2.42
C THR A 39 -1.37 -10.93 2.87
#